data_AF-A0A1G4SAW2-F1
#
_entry.id   AF-A0A1G4SAW2-F1
#
_cell.length_a   1.000
_cell.length_b   1.000
_cell.length_c   1.000
_cell.angle_alpha   90.00
_cell.angle_beta   90.00
_cell.angle_gamma   90.00
#
_symmetry.space_group_name_H-M   'P 1'
#
loop_
_entity.id
_entity.type
_entity.pdbx_description
1 polymer ?
#
loop_
_entity_poly.entity_id
_entity_poly.type
_entity_poly.pdbx_seq_one_letter_code
_entity_poly.pdbx_strand_id
1 'polypeptide(L)'
;MLFLQAVWHSAKVICAGLYWLLSLAFLWGGLMQLGKGGAVGQISIGFVICLLCLRFVLVKRLVSAGVFNVAATAAFFVLIVVLDAKGLTGVA
;
A
#
# COMPACT_ATOMS: atom_id res chain seq x y z
N MET A 1 -22.93 -18.63 -2.59
CA MET A 1 -22.89 -17.17 -2.34
C MET A 1 -22.40 -16.80 -0.94
N LEU A 2 -22.88 -17.45 0.13
CA LEU A 2 -22.44 -17.18 1.52
C LEU A 2 -20.91 -17.31 1.73
N PHE A 3 -20.29 -18.36 1.18
CA PHE A 3 -18.83 -18.54 1.27
C PHE A 3 -18.04 -17.37 0.66
N LEU A 4 -18.43 -16.92 -0.53
CA LEU A 4 -17.74 -15.82 -1.22
C LEU A 4 -17.89 -14.49 -0.48
N GLN A 5 -19.05 -14.24 0.14
CA GLN A 5 -19.27 -13.08 1.00
C GLN A 5 -18.42 -13.13 2.27
N ALA A 6 -18.28 -14.30 2.89
CA ALA A 6 -17.42 -14.49 4.06
C ALA A 6 -15.94 -14.24 3.70
N VAL A 7 -15.47 -14.81 2.58
CA VAL A 7 -14.11 -14.58 2.07
C VAL A 7 -13.89 -13.08 1.80
N TRP A 8 -14.84 -12.41 1.15
CA TRP A 8 -14.75 -10.97 0.89
C TRP A 8 -14.74 -10.13 2.18
N HIS A 9 -15.51 -10.51 3.19
CA HIS A 9 -15.51 -9.84 4.48
C HIS A 9 -14.15 -9.97 5.17
N SER A 10 -13.60 -11.19 5.25
CA SER A 10 -12.29 -11.44 5.82
C SER A 10 -11.18 -10.70 5.06
N ALA A 11 -11.23 -10.70 3.72
CA ALA A 11 -10.27 -9.97 2.90
C ALA A 11 -10.24 -8.48 3.22
N LYS A 12 -11.41 -7.84 3.39
CA LYS A 12 -11.51 -6.41 3.77
C LYS A 12 -10.90 -6.14 5.15
N VAL A 13 -11.10 -7.03 6.12
CA VAL A 13 -10.56 -6.87 7.48
C VAL A 13 -9.05 -7.03 7.48
N ILE A 14 -8.54 -8.09 6.84
CA ILE A 14 -7.10 -8.36 6.73
C ILE A 14 -6.41 -7.22 5.98
N CYS A 15 -6.95 -6.80 4.82
CA CYS A 15 -6.39 -5.70 4.04
C CYS A 15 -6.46 -4.35 4.77
N ALA A 16 -7.41 -4.16 5.69
CA ALA A 16 -7.44 -2.95 6.51
C ALA A 16 -6.20 -2.83 7.41
N GLY A 17 -5.83 -3.91 8.09
CA GLY A 17 -4.61 -3.95 8.90
C GLY A 17 -3.35 -3.86 8.03
N LEU A 18 -3.30 -4.65 6.96
CA LEU A 18 -2.18 -4.68 6.01
C LEU A 18 -1.93 -3.33 5.35
N TYR A 19 -2.99 -2.59 4.96
CA TYR A 19 -2.85 -1.25 4.39
C TYR A 19 -2.06 -0.31 5.32
N TRP A 20 -2.42 -0.27 6.60
CA TRP A 20 -1.75 0.60 7.57
C TRP A 20 -0.33 0.12 7.86
N LEU A 21 -0.12 -1.19 8.03
CA LEU A 21 1.20 -1.77 8.24
C LEU A 21 2.14 -1.50 7.05
N LEU A 22 1.68 -1.72 5.82
CA LEU A 22 2.45 -1.46 4.61
C LEU A 22 2.71 0.04 4.44
N SER A 23 1.75 0.91 4.75
CA SER A 23 1.96 2.36 4.73
C SER A 23 3.07 2.77 5.70
N LEU A 24 3.04 2.25 6.94
CA LEU A 24 4.09 2.52 7.92
C LEU A 24 5.44 1.94 7.48
N ALA A 25 5.47 0.72 6.95
CA ALA A 25 6.69 0.08 6.46
C ALA A 25 7.33 0.84 5.29
N PHE A 26 6.52 1.30 4.32
CA PHE A 26 6.99 2.10 3.18
C PHE A 26 7.44 3.50 3.60
N LEU A 27 6.76 4.14 4.55
CA LEU A 27 7.20 5.43 5.10
C LEU A 27 8.53 5.26 5.83
N TRP A 28 8.64 4.25 6.70
CA TRP A 28 9.86 3.96 7.45
C TRP A 28 11.02 3.60 6.53
N GLY A 29 10.84 2.62 5.64
CA GLY A 29 11.84 2.22 4.67
C GLY A 29 12.22 3.34 3.71
N GLY A 30 11.25 4.16 3.31
CA GLY A 30 11.48 5.32 2.47
C GLY A 30 12.30 6.41 3.15
N LEU A 31 12.04 6.70 4.43
CA LEU A 31 12.80 7.66 5.23
C LEU A 31 14.25 7.20 5.43
N MET A 32 14.45 5.90 5.66
CA MET A 32 15.79 5.31 5.78
C MET A 32 16.60 5.41 4.47
N GLN A 33 15.94 5.37 3.31
CA GLN A 33 16.59 5.53 2.01
C GLN A 33 16.78 6.99 1.58
N LEU A 34 15.94 7.91 2.05
CA LEU A 34 16.10 9.35 1.81
C LEU A 34 17.45 9.87 2.33
N GLY A 35 17.88 9.42 3.52
CA GLY A 35 19.18 9.78 4.09
C GLY A 35 20.39 9.30 3.27
N LYS A 36 20.18 8.38 2.32
CA LYS A 36 21.21 7.83 1.43
C LYS A 36 21.13 8.39 0.00
N GLY A 37 20.26 9.36 -0.26
CA GLY A 37 20.05 9.95 -1.59
C GLY A 37 19.32 9.03 -2.59
N GLY A 38 18.68 7.95 -2.11
CA GLY A 38 18.04 6.97 -2.97
C GLY A 38 16.69 7.45 -3.51
N ALA A 39 16.51 7.46 -4.84
CA ALA A 39 15.23 7.76 -5.50
C ALA A 39 14.09 6.84 -5.01
N VAL A 40 14.40 5.61 -4.61
CA VAL A 40 13.47 4.64 -4.03
C VAL A 40 12.80 5.17 -2.76
N GLY A 41 13.53 5.94 -1.94
CA GLY A 41 12.99 6.55 -0.73
C GLY A 41 11.89 7.56 -1.03
N GLN A 42 12.13 8.43 -2.01
CA GLN A 42 11.15 9.42 -2.48
C GLN A 42 9.93 8.76 -3.11
N ILE A 43 10.14 7.73 -3.95
CA ILE A 43 9.05 6.97 -4.58
C ILE A 43 8.18 6.30 -3.52
N SER A 44 8.79 5.67 -2.52
CA SER A 44 8.07 4.94 -1.47
C SER A 44 7.22 5.87 -0.62
N ILE A 45 7.77 7.01 -0.18
CA ILE A 45 7.05 8.00 0.61
C ILE A 45 5.97 8.69 -0.22
N GLY A 46 6.31 9.12 -1.44
CA GLY A 46 5.38 9.77 -2.36
C GLY A 46 4.19 8.88 -2.68
N PHE A 47 4.42 7.57 -2.86
CA PHE A 47 3.36 6.59 -3.06
C PHE A 47 2.40 6.51 -1.86
N VAL A 48 2.93 6.41 -0.64
CA VAL A 48 2.09 6.37 0.57
C VAL A 48 1.29 7.65 0.75
N ILE A 49 1.92 8.81 0.56
CA ILE A 49 1.23 10.11 0.64
C ILE A 49 0.10 10.17 -0.39
N CYS A 50 0.37 9.76 -1.63
CA CYS A 50 -0.64 9.71 -2.68
C CYS A 50 -1.82 8.82 -2.28
N LEU A 51 -1.57 7.60 -1.77
CA LEU A 51 -2.63 6.70 -1.29
C LEU A 51 -3.40 7.28 -0.10
N LEU A 52 -2.75 7.99 0.84
CA LEU A 52 -3.44 8.64 1.94
C LEU A 52 -4.34 9.77 1.45
N CYS A 53 -3.85 10.65 0.56
CA CYS A 53 -4.66 11.69 -0.06
C CYS A 53 -5.85 11.08 -0.82
N LEU A 54 -5.60 10.02 -1.60
CA LEU A 54 -6.64 9.31 -2.35
C LEU A 54 -7.68 8.69 -1.40
N ARG A 55 -7.25 8.17 -0.25
CA ARG A 55 -8.15 7.66 0.79
C ARG A 55 -9.09 8.75 1.27
N PHE A 56 -8.59 9.94 1.60
CA PHE A 56 -9.43 11.05 2.07
C PHE A 56 -10.44 11.53 1.02
N VAL A 57 -10.06 11.51 -0.26
CA VAL A 57 -10.94 11.95 -1.36
C VAL A 57 -11.98 10.90 -1.72
N LEU A 58 -11.58 9.63 -1.83
CA LEU A 58 -12.41 8.54 -2.35
C LEU A 58 -13.25 7.84 -1.27
N VAL A 59 -12.68 7.64 -0.07
CA VAL A 59 -13.39 6.98 1.02
C VAL A 59 -14.49 7.93 1.54
N LYS A 60 -15.69 7.39 1.75
CA LYS A 60 -16.95 8.10 2.05
C LYS A 60 -17.65 8.76 0.85
N ARG A 61 -16.92 9.19 -0.19
CA ARG A 61 -17.54 9.79 -1.38
C ARG A 61 -17.90 8.78 -2.46
N LEU A 62 -17.00 7.85 -2.77
CA LEU A 62 -17.12 6.97 -3.94
C LEU A 62 -16.94 5.49 -3.60
N VAL A 63 -16.17 5.18 -2.56
CA VAL A 63 -15.80 3.78 -2.26
C VAL A 63 -15.85 3.51 -0.76
N SER A 64 -16.26 2.29 -0.39
CA SER A 64 -16.18 1.85 1.01
C SER A 64 -14.72 1.71 1.43
N ALA A 65 -14.43 1.99 2.71
CA ALA A 65 -13.08 1.90 3.25
C ALA A 65 -12.46 0.50 3.04
N GLY A 66 -13.26 -0.56 3.18
CA GLY A 66 -12.78 -1.93 2.98
C GLY A 66 -12.34 -2.22 1.54
N VAL A 67 -13.11 -1.78 0.54
CA VAL A 67 -12.76 -1.94 -0.88
C VAL A 67 -11.48 -1.16 -1.20
N PHE A 68 -11.38 0.08 -0.70
CA PHE A 68 -10.19 0.90 -0.87
C PHE A 68 -8.94 0.22 -0.28
N ASN A 69 -9.05 -0.34 0.93
CA ASN A 69 -7.92 -1.03 1.57
C ASN A 69 -7.44 -2.21 0.73
N VAL A 70 -8.35 -3.04 0.21
CA VAL A 70 -7.99 -4.18 -0.66
C VAL A 70 -7.24 -3.70 -1.91
N ALA A 71 -7.76 -2.67 -2.59
CA ALA A 71 -7.14 -2.12 -3.78
C ALA A 71 -5.77 -1.48 -3.48
N ALA A 72 -5.66 -0.72 -2.38
CA ALA A 72 -4.41 -0.10 -1.97
C ALA A 72 -3.35 -1.13 -1.55
N THR A 73 -3.74 -2.20 -0.84
CA THR A 73 -2.85 -3.32 -0.52
C THR A 73 -2.33 -4.00 -1.79
N ALA A 74 -3.19 -4.24 -2.79
CA ALA A 74 -2.75 -4.76 -4.08
C ALA A 74 -1.76 -3.80 -4.77
N ALA A 75 -2.01 -2.49 -4.74
CA ALA A 75 -1.10 -1.49 -5.30
C ALA A 75 0.27 -1.48 -4.60
N PHE A 76 0.33 -1.67 -3.28
CA PHE A 76 1.60 -1.86 -2.56
C PHE A 76 2.37 -3.07 -3.10
N PHE A 77 1.72 -4.23 -3.23
CA PHE A 77 2.38 -5.42 -3.77
C PHE A 77 2.88 -5.23 -5.20
N VAL A 78 2.10 -4.56 -6.06
CA VAL A 78 2.53 -4.21 -7.41
C VAL A 78 3.78 -3.32 -7.36
N LEU A 79 3.81 -2.32 -6.49
CA LEU A 79 4.99 -1.46 -6.35
C LEU A 79 6.22 -2.24 -5.87
N ILE A 80 6.05 -3.17 -4.91
CA ILE A 80 7.14 -4.06 -4.46
C ILE A 80 7.70 -4.84 -5.65
N VAL A 81 6.84 -5.50 -6.43
CA VAL A 81 7.26 -6.31 -7.59
C VAL A 81 7.95 -5.43 -8.65
N VAL A 82 7.46 -4.22 -8.89
CA VAL A 82 8.08 -3.29 -9.85
C VAL A 82 9.46 -2.82 -9.37
N LEU A 83 9.62 -2.55 -8.07
CA LEU A 83 10.91 -2.17 -7.50
C LEU A 83 11.89 -3.35 -7.53
N ASP A 84 11.39 -4.56 -7.26
CA ASP A 84 12.18 -5.78 -7.27
C ASP A 84 12.68 -6.14 -8.67
N ALA A 85 11.79 -6.10 -9.68
CA ALA A 85 12.15 -6.30 -11.08
C ALA A 85 13.16 -5.27 -11.61
N LYS A 86 13.27 -4.11 -10.95
CA LYS A 86 14.27 -3.07 -11.26
C LYS A 86 15.56 -3.21 -10.44
N GLY A 87 15.67 -4.23 -9.57
CA GLY A 87 16.82 -4.44 -8.69
C GLY A 87 16.95 -3.40 -7.58
N LEU A 88 15.86 -2.71 -7.24
CA LEU A 88 15.86 -1.55 -6.32
C LEU A 88 15.46 -1.90 -4.89
N THR A 89 15.07 -3.16 -4.62
CA THR A 89 14.69 -3.65 -3.29
C THR A 89 15.90 -3.95 -2.40
N GLY A 90 17.10 -4.11 -2.99
CA GLY A 90 18.32 -4.46 -2.25
C GLY A 90 18.30 -5.87 -1.66
N VAL A 91 17.30 -6.68 -2.02
CA VAL A 91 17.23 -8.11 -1.70
C VAL A 91 17.84 -8.84 -2.90
N ALA A 92 19.11 -9.20 -2.77
CA ALA A 92 19.80 -10.13 -3.67
C ALA A 92 19.56 -11.57 -3.21
#